data_AF-A0A402CWV8-F1
#
_entry.id   AF-A0A402CWV8-F1
#
_cell.length_a   1.000
_cell.length_b   1.000
_cell.length_c   1.000
_cell.angle_alpha   90.00
_cell.angle_beta   90.00
_cell.angle_gamma   90.00
#
_symmetry.space_group_name_H-M   'P 1'
#
loop_
_entity.id
_entity.type
_entity.pdbx_description
1 polymer ?
#
loop_
_entity_poly.entity_id
_entity_poly.type
_entity_poly.pdbx_seq_one_letter_code
_entity_poly.pdbx_strand_id
1 'polypeptide(L)'
;MPLEEIITRSITGIRPFNELPIDAEIWREAHNHHSLHRHLHAVAAHRPGIVFGLEVVASKVTERTIVVAPGVAIDSNGQTIVLEQPVSFTIEEPRQIYIVLSFLRAADRNSAVTVGGGQQFYREVEGRDLKQTKELPATPYLELARIFRSGPEKPIRDAAKAFTPASDEINLLYRPIAFPHCFADIGVGELSYVPKTGASAWNPNRAGLWNLVREGNGCGFHLAFTGPLNLRAPSFGPADPALVYVAGAQGFQPLADAEVDGVRRYLDSGGLLFAESCGGEEFTNSFLELAGKLGADLKDVAAGHPLLMSHHVFSAPPGGPKGRLQADLNAGVIFGDRNYGGAWQGDVPDPGAVDARERIRQAQEFGLNVVALAAQRRRVRELSGMG
;
A
#
# COMPACT_ATOMS: atom_id res chain seq x y z
N MET A 1 13.41 -0.07 -24.60
CA MET A 1 13.18 -0.72 -25.91
C MET A 1 11.76 -1.25 -25.86
N PRO A 2 10.87 -0.89 -26.80
CA PRO A 2 9.51 -1.39 -26.84
C PRO A 2 9.46 -2.92 -26.99
N LEU A 3 8.41 -3.57 -26.48
CA LEU A 3 8.26 -5.03 -26.58
C LEU A 3 8.23 -5.49 -28.04
N GLU A 4 7.62 -4.71 -28.93
CA GLU A 4 7.52 -4.97 -30.36
C GLU A 4 8.90 -5.07 -31.02
N GLU A 5 9.87 -4.27 -30.55
CA GLU A 5 11.24 -4.35 -31.05
C GLU A 5 11.95 -5.59 -30.48
N ILE A 6 11.76 -5.90 -29.19
CA ILE A 6 12.38 -7.06 -28.53
C ILE A 6 11.97 -8.37 -29.21
N ILE A 7 10.69 -8.55 -29.53
CA ILE A 7 10.18 -9.80 -30.13
C ILE A 7 10.64 -10.03 -31.57
N THR A 8 11.12 -9.00 -32.27
CA THR A 8 11.65 -9.13 -33.64
C THR A 8 13.10 -9.57 -33.68
N ARG A 9 13.78 -9.61 -32.52
CA ARG A 9 15.20 -9.94 -32.42
C ARG A 9 15.39 -11.36 -31.90
N SER A 10 16.39 -12.05 -32.45
CA SER A 10 16.89 -13.28 -31.83
C SER A 10 17.67 -12.93 -30.56
N ILE A 11 17.29 -13.50 -29.43
CA ILE A 11 18.06 -13.40 -28.19
C ILE A 11 19.24 -14.37 -28.28
N THR A 12 20.42 -13.86 -28.60
CA THR A 12 21.66 -14.64 -28.62
C THR A 12 22.36 -14.57 -27.26
N GLY A 13 23.26 -15.52 -27.01
CA GLY A 13 24.06 -15.59 -25.80
C GLY A 13 25.31 -16.43 -26.06
N ILE A 14 26.27 -16.34 -25.16
CA ILE A 14 27.57 -16.99 -25.33
C ILE A 14 27.54 -18.39 -24.75
N ARG A 15 27.97 -19.36 -25.56
CA ARG A 15 28.28 -20.72 -25.09
C ARG A 15 29.76 -20.78 -24.71
N PRO A 16 30.10 -20.83 -23.41
CA PRO A 16 31.50 -20.82 -22.98
C PRO A 16 32.21 -22.14 -23.34
N PHE A 17 33.47 -22.04 -23.76
CA PHE A 17 34.41 -23.16 -23.94
C PHE A 17 35.84 -22.68 -23.63
N ASN A 18 36.74 -23.62 -23.33
CA ASN A 18 38.16 -23.29 -23.11
C ASN A 18 38.72 -22.62 -24.36
N GLU A 19 39.56 -21.60 -24.19
CA GLU A 19 40.17 -20.84 -25.30
C GLU A 19 39.18 -19.93 -26.06
N LEU A 20 37.94 -19.77 -25.59
CA LEU A 20 37.07 -18.71 -26.08
C LEU A 20 37.78 -17.35 -25.88
N PRO A 21 38.01 -16.56 -26.94
CA PRO A 21 38.57 -15.22 -26.79
C PRO A 21 37.61 -14.37 -25.96
N ILE A 22 38.14 -13.59 -25.02
CA ILE A 22 37.34 -12.69 -24.19
C ILE A 22 37.73 -11.26 -24.55
N ASP A 23 36.92 -10.64 -25.40
CA ASP A 23 37.04 -9.24 -25.78
C ASP A 23 35.80 -8.43 -25.35
N ALA A 24 35.81 -7.13 -25.65
CA ALA A 24 34.72 -6.24 -25.28
C ALA A 24 33.39 -6.57 -25.98
N GLU A 25 33.43 -7.18 -27.17
CA GLU A 25 32.23 -7.55 -27.92
C GLU A 25 31.57 -8.79 -27.30
N ILE A 26 32.37 -9.81 -26.99
CA ILE A 26 31.93 -11.01 -26.29
C ILE A 26 31.41 -10.66 -24.88
N TRP A 27 32.12 -9.80 -24.14
CA TRP A 27 31.59 -9.30 -22.87
C TRP A 27 30.25 -8.56 -23.02
N ARG A 28 30.09 -7.75 -24.07
CA ARG A 28 28.84 -7.03 -24.34
C ARG A 28 27.71 -7.97 -24.70
N GLU A 29 27.96 -8.99 -25.52
CA GLU A 29 26.96 -10.01 -25.87
C GLU A 29 26.48 -10.77 -24.62
N ALA A 30 27.39 -11.21 -23.75
CA ALA A 30 27.03 -11.92 -22.52
C ALA A 30 26.09 -11.07 -21.64
N HIS A 31 26.43 -9.80 -21.43
CA HIS A 31 25.61 -8.90 -20.60
C HIS A 31 24.31 -8.46 -21.28
N ASN A 32 24.31 -8.33 -22.61
CA ASN A 32 23.11 -8.00 -23.38
C ASN A 32 22.09 -9.13 -23.31
N HIS A 33 22.52 -10.40 -23.36
CA HIS A 33 21.64 -11.55 -23.17
C HIS A 33 20.84 -11.44 -21.86
N HIS A 34 21.54 -11.19 -20.74
CA HIS A 34 20.91 -11.03 -19.43
C HIS A 34 20.03 -9.77 -19.35
N SER A 35 20.50 -8.65 -19.89
CA SER A 35 19.73 -7.40 -19.89
C SER A 35 18.43 -7.54 -20.67
N LEU A 36 18.47 -8.16 -21.85
CA LEU A 36 17.31 -8.37 -22.69
C LEU A 36 16.28 -9.30 -22.04
N HIS A 37 16.72 -10.37 -21.37
CA HIS A 37 15.82 -11.23 -20.60
C HIS A 37 15.14 -10.49 -19.43
N ARG A 38 15.89 -9.63 -18.71
CA ARG A 38 15.30 -8.80 -17.64
C ARG A 38 14.29 -7.80 -18.20
N HIS A 39 14.62 -7.14 -19.31
CA HIS A 39 13.69 -6.23 -20.00
C HIS A 39 12.43 -6.96 -20.43
N LEU A 40 12.57 -8.12 -21.09
CA LEU A 40 11.45 -8.93 -21.53
C LEU A 40 10.53 -9.31 -20.36
N HIS A 41 11.10 -9.75 -19.24
CA HIS A 41 10.33 -10.02 -18.02
C HIS A 41 9.59 -8.77 -17.52
N ALA A 42 10.27 -7.64 -17.40
CA ALA A 42 9.67 -6.39 -16.94
C ALA A 42 8.50 -5.95 -17.84
N VAL A 43 8.70 -5.88 -19.16
CA VAL A 43 7.64 -5.41 -20.07
C VAL A 43 6.50 -6.41 -20.24
N ALA A 44 6.79 -7.72 -20.24
CA ALA A 44 5.79 -8.75 -20.49
C ALA A 44 5.01 -9.13 -19.23
N ALA A 45 5.70 -9.27 -18.09
CA ALA A 45 5.10 -9.74 -16.85
C ALA A 45 4.58 -8.61 -15.98
N HIS A 46 5.21 -7.42 -15.98
CA HIS A 46 4.84 -6.32 -15.09
C HIS A 46 4.10 -5.17 -15.77
N ARG A 47 4.29 -4.95 -17.08
CA ARG A 47 3.88 -3.72 -17.79
C ARG A 47 4.51 -2.45 -17.18
N PRO A 48 4.51 -1.32 -17.91
CA PRO A 48 4.96 -0.05 -17.35
C PRO A 48 4.06 0.42 -16.20
N GLY A 49 4.66 0.92 -15.12
CA GLY A 49 3.94 1.43 -13.95
C GLY A 49 4.67 1.26 -12.63
N ILE A 50 3.99 1.67 -11.55
CA ILE A 50 4.44 1.50 -10.17
C ILE A 50 4.23 0.05 -9.75
N VAL A 51 5.29 -0.61 -9.32
CA VAL A 51 5.26 -2.00 -8.81
C VAL A 51 4.97 -2.00 -7.32
N PHE A 52 5.61 -1.11 -6.57
CA PHE A 52 5.49 -0.98 -5.12
C PHE A 52 5.92 0.42 -4.66
N GLY A 53 5.26 0.97 -3.64
CA GLY A 53 5.64 2.25 -3.02
C GLY A 53 5.39 3.47 -3.90
N LEU A 54 6.34 4.42 -3.89
CA LEU A 54 6.28 5.70 -4.64
C LEU A 54 5.04 6.54 -4.34
N GLU A 55 4.45 6.39 -3.15
CA GLU A 55 3.36 7.24 -2.70
C GLU A 55 3.79 8.70 -2.61
N VAL A 56 2.90 9.60 -2.99
CA VAL A 56 3.11 11.05 -2.89
C VAL A 56 2.09 11.59 -1.91
N VAL A 57 2.56 12.22 -0.84
CA VAL A 57 1.72 12.79 0.22
C VAL A 57 2.12 14.23 0.52
N ALA A 58 1.19 15.01 1.05
CA ALA A 58 1.51 16.32 1.61
C ALA A 58 2.24 16.16 2.95
N SER A 59 3.30 16.95 3.17
CA SER A 59 3.95 17.01 4.48
C SER A 59 3.05 17.67 5.50
N LYS A 60 3.02 17.13 6.72
CA LYS A 60 2.36 17.77 7.88
C LYS A 60 3.29 18.69 8.68
N VAL A 61 4.59 18.62 8.40
CA VAL A 61 5.62 19.39 9.13
C VAL A 61 5.95 20.67 8.37
N THR A 62 6.06 20.57 7.05
CA THR A 62 6.48 21.68 6.19
C THR A 62 5.38 22.02 5.19
N GLU A 63 4.83 23.23 5.28
CA GLU A 63 3.83 23.70 4.31
C GLU A 63 4.43 23.76 2.90
N ARG A 64 3.58 23.50 1.88
CA ARG A 64 3.96 23.54 0.45
C ARG A 64 4.97 22.46 0.05
N THR A 65 5.21 21.50 0.93
CA THR A 65 6.09 20.38 0.67
C THR A 65 5.27 19.12 0.44
N ILE A 66 5.64 18.38 -0.60
CA ILE A 66 5.23 16.99 -0.80
C ILE A 66 6.40 16.07 -0.48
N VAL A 67 6.08 14.83 -0.13
CA VAL A 67 7.05 13.75 0.09
C VAL A 67 6.73 12.63 -0.87
N VAL A 68 7.73 12.18 -1.64
CA VAL A 68 7.68 10.99 -2.47
C VAL A 68 8.37 9.85 -1.73
N ALA A 69 7.67 8.76 -1.51
CA ALA A 69 8.17 7.61 -0.78
C ALA A 69 9.13 6.74 -1.61
N PRO A 70 10.02 5.95 -0.96
CA PRO A 70 10.76 4.90 -1.63
C PRO A 70 9.83 3.92 -2.38
N GLY A 71 10.35 3.30 -3.43
CA GLY A 71 9.61 2.31 -4.18
C GLY A 71 10.26 1.92 -5.51
N VAL A 72 9.54 1.10 -6.25
CA VAL A 72 9.99 0.48 -7.50
C VAL A 72 8.96 0.73 -8.59
N ALA A 73 9.45 1.12 -9.77
CA ALA A 73 8.64 1.28 -10.97
C ALA A 73 9.33 0.70 -12.20
N ILE A 74 8.55 0.56 -13.27
CA ILE A 74 9.02 0.17 -14.60
C ILE A 74 8.55 1.25 -15.58
N ASP A 75 9.48 1.84 -16.33
CA ASP A 75 9.13 2.86 -17.33
C ASP A 75 8.56 2.24 -18.63
N SER A 76 8.16 3.09 -19.58
CA SER A 76 7.61 2.66 -20.87
C SER A 76 8.61 1.88 -21.74
N ASN A 77 9.89 1.89 -21.38
CA ASN A 77 10.97 1.18 -22.06
C ASN A 77 11.36 -0.14 -21.36
N GLY A 78 10.67 -0.50 -20.27
CA GLY A 78 10.95 -1.68 -19.47
C GLY A 78 12.09 -1.51 -18.47
N GLN A 79 12.60 -0.29 -18.26
CA GLN A 79 13.66 -0.05 -17.30
C GLN A 79 13.08 -0.05 -15.88
N THR A 80 13.69 -0.84 -15.00
CA THR A 80 13.37 -0.82 -13.57
C THR A 80 14.01 0.42 -12.94
N ILE A 81 13.20 1.22 -12.25
CA ILE A 81 13.64 2.41 -11.52
C ILE A 81 13.43 2.16 -10.03
N VAL A 82 14.48 2.33 -9.23
CA VAL A 82 14.44 2.18 -7.78
C VAL A 82 14.67 3.54 -7.13
N LEU A 83 13.73 3.95 -6.28
CA LEU A 83 13.88 5.09 -5.37
C LEU A 83 14.08 4.53 -3.96
N GLU A 84 15.29 4.71 -3.44
CA GLU A 84 15.73 4.06 -2.19
C GLU A 84 15.32 4.81 -0.93
N GLN A 85 15.17 6.14 -1.05
CA GLN A 85 14.97 7.05 0.07
C GLN A 85 13.85 8.03 -0.27
N PRO A 86 13.10 8.51 0.72
CA PRO A 86 12.08 9.52 0.50
C PRO A 86 12.72 10.81 -0.02
N VAL A 87 12.01 11.51 -0.89
CA VAL A 87 12.45 12.80 -1.46
C VAL A 87 11.34 13.82 -1.31
N SER A 88 11.68 14.99 -0.78
CA SER A 88 10.74 16.08 -0.58
C SER A 88 10.89 17.17 -1.65
N PHE A 89 9.78 17.72 -2.10
CA PHE A 89 9.75 18.87 -3.00
C PHE A 89 8.95 20.01 -2.39
N THR A 90 9.56 21.18 -2.26
CA THR A 90 8.83 22.42 -1.99
C THR A 90 8.40 23.03 -3.31
N ILE A 91 7.11 23.26 -3.45
CA ILE A 91 6.50 23.75 -4.68
C ILE A 91 5.98 25.15 -4.40
N GLU A 92 6.41 26.15 -5.16
CA GLU A 92 6.05 27.55 -4.90
C GLU A 92 5.36 28.21 -6.11
N GLU A 93 5.74 27.84 -7.32
CA GLU A 93 5.25 28.51 -8.53
C GLU A 93 3.73 28.27 -8.73
N PRO A 94 2.90 29.33 -8.93
CA PRO A 94 1.46 29.22 -9.12
C PRO A 94 1.11 28.74 -10.54
N ARG A 95 1.38 27.45 -10.80
CA ARG A 95 1.15 26.79 -12.08
C ARG A 95 0.91 25.29 -11.88
N GLN A 96 0.66 24.61 -13.00
CA GLN A 96 0.74 23.16 -13.07
C GLN A 96 2.20 22.70 -12.90
N ILE A 97 2.44 21.81 -11.94
CA ILE A 97 3.70 21.14 -11.68
C ILE A 97 3.48 19.63 -11.73
N TYR A 98 4.41 18.92 -12.34
CA TYR A 98 4.44 17.47 -12.46
C TYR A 98 5.58 16.91 -11.63
N ILE A 99 5.34 15.79 -10.96
CA ILE A 99 6.37 15.03 -10.27
C ILE A 99 6.65 13.80 -11.11
N VAL A 100 7.86 13.73 -11.66
CA VAL A 100 8.24 12.69 -12.64
C VAL A 100 9.46 11.93 -12.17
N LEU A 101 9.44 10.62 -12.39
CA LEU A 101 10.53 9.70 -12.11
C LEU A 101 11.03 9.10 -13.43
N SER A 102 12.31 9.27 -13.74
CA SER A 102 12.93 8.74 -14.96
C SER A 102 14.14 7.87 -14.65
N PHE A 103 14.37 6.86 -15.49
CA PHE A 103 15.60 6.06 -15.45
C PHE A 103 16.78 6.89 -15.97
N LEU A 104 17.91 6.82 -15.27
CA LEU A 104 19.17 7.40 -15.73
C LEU A 104 20.19 6.31 -15.97
N ARG A 105 20.97 6.50 -17.03
CA ARG A 105 22.15 5.71 -17.31
C ARG A 105 23.27 6.65 -17.72
N ALA A 106 24.38 6.61 -16.98
CA ALA A 106 25.51 7.48 -17.21
C ALA A 106 26.82 6.75 -16.95
N ALA A 107 27.88 7.18 -17.64
CA ALA A 107 29.23 6.76 -17.32
C ALA A 107 29.60 7.21 -15.89
N ASP A 108 30.20 6.33 -15.10
CA ASP A 108 30.77 6.68 -13.81
C ASP A 108 32.01 7.54 -14.05
N ARG A 109 31.92 8.83 -13.74
CA ARG A 109 33.03 9.78 -13.94
C ARG A 109 34.28 9.40 -13.14
N ASN A 110 34.14 8.63 -12.07
CA ASN A 110 35.27 8.14 -11.27
C ASN A 110 35.98 6.93 -11.91
N SER A 111 35.42 6.35 -12.97
CA SER A 111 35.99 5.24 -13.72
C SER A 111 36.76 5.68 -14.97
N ALA A 112 37.23 6.93 -15.00
CA ALA A 112 37.92 7.48 -16.16
C ALA A 112 39.30 6.82 -16.36
N VAL A 113 39.58 6.40 -17.58
CA VAL A 113 40.90 5.92 -18.04
C VAL A 113 41.25 6.59 -19.37
N THR A 114 42.54 6.85 -19.61
CA THR A 114 42.98 7.43 -20.88
C THR A 114 43.37 6.31 -21.85
N VAL A 115 42.68 6.23 -22.98
CA VAL A 115 42.94 5.22 -24.03
C VAL A 115 42.96 5.93 -25.38
N GLY A 116 44.02 5.72 -26.18
CA GLY A 116 44.13 6.28 -27.53
C GLY A 116 44.06 7.81 -27.61
N GLY A 117 44.45 8.52 -26.55
CA GLY A 117 44.40 9.98 -26.48
C GLY A 117 43.06 10.58 -26.05
N GLY A 118 42.06 9.76 -25.71
CA GLY A 118 40.76 10.19 -25.18
C GLY A 118 40.46 9.60 -23.80
N GLN A 119 39.53 10.22 -23.07
CA GLN A 119 38.96 9.62 -21.86
C GLN A 119 37.91 8.57 -22.24
N GLN A 120 37.98 7.42 -21.57
CA GLN A 120 37.00 6.35 -21.58
C GLN A 120 36.57 6.06 -20.15
N PHE A 121 35.38 5.49 -19.96
CA PHE A 121 34.85 5.13 -18.64
C PHE A 121 34.50 3.65 -18.65
N TYR A 122 35.04 2.88 -17.71
CA TYR A 122 34.84 1.42 -17.67
C TYR A 122 33.69 0.98 -16.76
N ARG A 123 33.02 1.93 -16.07
CA ARG A 123 31.81 1.66 -15.30
C ARG A 123 30.64 2.50 -15.81
N GLU A 124 29.47 1.88 -15.78
CA GLU A 124 28.19 2.51 -16.01
C GLU A 124 27.41 2.52 -14.69
N VAL A 125 26.73 3.63 -14.42
CA VAL A 125 25.85 3.79 -13.27
C VAL A 125 24.43 3.88 -13.77
N GLU A 126 23.60 2.95 -13.31
CA GLU A 126 22.16 3.04 -13.43
C GLU A 126 21.61 3.81 -12.23
N GLY A 127 20.75 4.77 -12.50
CA GLY A 127 20.22 5.67 -11.50
C GLY A 127 18.79 6.07 -11.81
N ARG A 128 18.36 7.11 -11.10
CA ARG A 128 17.02 7.64 -11.15
C ARG A 128 17.07 9.15 -11.12
N ASP A 129 16.12 9.77 -11.79
CA ASP A 129 15.90 11.20 -11.78
C ASP A 129 14.49 11.46 -11.29
N LEU A 130 14.35 11.90 -10.04
CA LEU A 130 13.07 12.32 -9.50
C LEU A 130 13.06 13.86 -9.47
N LYS A 131 12.16 14.46 -10.24
CA LYS A 131 12.13 15.91 -10.44
C LYS A 131 10.71 16.45 -10.41
N GLN A 132 10.60 17.71 -9.98
CA GLN A 132 9.46 18.54 -10.33
C GLN A 132 9.71 19.18 -11.70
N THR A 133 8.74 19.12 -12.60
CA THR A 133 8.83 19.72 -13.93
C THR A 133 7.60 20.55 -14.25
N LYS A 134 7.81 21.47 -15.20
CA LYS A 134 6.81 22.42 -15.70
C LYS A 134 5.97 21.83 -16.83
N GLU A 135 6.52 20.85 -17.52
CA GLU A 135 5.96 20.11 -18.64
C GLU A 135 6.41 18.65 -18.53
N LEU A 136 5.67 17.75 -19.17
CA LEU A 136 6.02 16.33 -19.18
C LEU A 136 7.23 16.09 -20.10
N PRO A 137 8.20 15.26 -19.69
CA PRO A 137 9.38 14.95 -20.52
C PRO A 137 9.00 14.29 -21.86
N ALA A 138 9.79 14.54 -22.90
CA ALA A 138 9.71 13.81 -24.17
C ALA A 138 10.39 12.44 -24.12
N THR A 139 11.24 12.21 -23.12
CA THR A 139 11.88 10.93 -22.81
C THR A 139 10.97 10.06 -21.94
N PRO A 140 11.17 8.74 -21.84
CA PRO A 140 10.45 7.89 -20.90
C PRO A 140 10.47 8.44 -19.46
N TYR A 141 9.30 8.43 -18.82
CA TYR A 141 9.11 8.85 -17.44
C TYR A 141 7.94 8.07 -16.82
N LEU A 142 7.86 8.12 -15.50
CA LEU A 142 6.69 7.78 -14.73
C LEU A 142 6.14 9.04 -14.08
N GLU A 143 4.85 9.31 -14.26
CA GLU A 143 4.20 10.40 -13.55
C GLU A 143 3.74 9.94 -12.17
N LEU A 144 4.22 10.60 -11.12
CA LEU A 144 3.89 10.26 -9.74
C LEU A 144 2.80 11.16 -9.15
N ALA A 145 2.73 12.42 -9.58
CA ALA A 145 1.68 13.36 -9.16
C ALA A 145 1.62 14.58 -10.08
N ARG A 146 0.48 15.28 -10.04
CA ARG A 146 0.33 16.66 -10.52
C ARG A 146 -0.19 17.53 -9.41
N ILE A 147 0.28 18.78 -9.34
CA ILE A 147 -0.30 19.79 -8.45
C ILE A 147 -0.51 21.06 -9.26
N PHE A 148 -1.72 21.59 -9.24
CA PHE A 148 -2.01 22.94 -9.76
C PHE A 148 -2.00 23.92 -8.59
N ARG A 149 -0.98 24.78 -8.52
CA ARG A 149 -0.89 25.78 -7.45
C ARG A 149 -1.68 27.04 -7.80
N SER A 150 -2.55 27.47 -6.90
CA SER A 150 -3.30 28.72 -7.07
C SER A 150 -2.51 29.96 -6.63
N GLY A 151 -1.50 29.78 -5.77
CA GLY A 151 -0.65 30.85 -5.26
C GLY A 151 0.59 30.32 -4.51
N PRO A 152 1.65 31.15 -4.33
CA PRO A 152 2.89 30.73 -3.68
C PRO A 152 2.76 30.50 -2.16
N GLU A 153 1.80 31.14 -1.51
CA GLU A 153 1.57 31.04 -0.05
C GLU A 153 0.49 30.02 0.34
N LYS A 154 -0.11 29.31 -0.62
CA LYS A 154 -1.17 28.33 -0.33
C LYS A 154 -0.55 26.99 0.10
N PRO A 155 -1.00 26.38 1.20
CA PRO A 155 -0.49 25.09 1.64
C PRO A 155 -0.92 23.99 0.67
N ILE A 156 -0.02 23.03 0.42
CA ILE A 156 -0.37 21.81 -0.30
C ILE A 156 -1.06 20.82 0.63
N ARG A 157 -2.08 20.13 0.12
CA ARG A 157 -2.83 19.10 0.85
C ARG A 157 -3.02 17.85 0.00
N ASP A 158 -3.26 16.73 0.67
CA ASP A 158 -3.84 15.56 0.01
C ASP A 158 -5.25 15.91 -0.49
N ALA A 159 -5.66 15.36 -1.63
CA ALA A 159 -6.97 15.67 -2.20
C ALA A 159 -8.10 15.22 -1.28
N ALA A 160 -9.00 16.14 -0.91
CA ALA A 160 -10.20 15.78 -0.16
C ALA A 160 -11.14 14.86 -0.97
N LYS A 161 -11.12 15.00 -2.30
CA LYS A 161 -11.83 14.13 -3.26
C LYS A 161 -10.84 13.62 -4.30
N ALA A 162 -10.41 12.37 -4.17
CA ALA A 162 -9.36 11.77 -5.00
C ALA A 162 -9.61 11.88 -6.52
N PHE A 163 -10.86 11.78 -6.96
CA PHE A 163 -11.25 11.86 -8.38
C PHE A 163 -11.54 13.26 -8.91
N THR A 164 -11.56 14.27 -8.03
CA THR A 164 -11.71 15.68 -8.41
C THR A 164 -10.81 16.57 -7.54
N PRO A 165 -9.48 16.43 -7.62
CA PRO A 165 -8.55 17.24 -6.83
C PRO A 165 -8.73 18.73 -7.12
N ALA A 166 -8.79 19.55 -6.08
CA ALA A 166 -8.85 21.00 -6.20
C ALA A 166 -7.47 21.62 -6.47
N SER A 167 -7.41 22.94 -6.63
CA SER A 167 -6.13 23.65 -6.60
C SER A 167 -5.44 23.46 -5.24
N ASP A 168 -4.11 23.43 -5.28
CA ASP A 168 -3.23 23.16 -4.13
C ASP A 168 -3.42 21.77 -3.49
N GLU A 169 -4.17 20.87 -4.15
CA GLU A 169 -4.28 19.47 -3.78
C GLU A 169 -3.43 18.56 -4.69
N ILE A 170 -2.91 17.48 -4.12
CA ILE A 170 -2.14 16.48 -4.88
C ILE A 170 -3.08 15.65 -5.74
N ASN A 171 -2.86 15.66 -7.05
CA ASN A 171 -3.57 14.84 -8.02
C ASN A 171 -2.76 13.58 -8.36
N LEU A 172 -3.32 12.42 -8.02
CA LEU A 172 -2.69 11.11 -8.20
C LEU A 172 -3.32 10.30 -9.35
N LEU A 173 -4.28 10.86 -10.10
CA LEU A 173 -5.09 10.13 -11.10
C LEU A 173 -4.31 9.59 -12.30
N TYR A 174 -3.12 10.12 -12.54
CA TYR A 174 -2.30 9.81 -13.70
C TYR A 174 -1.16 8.84 -13.39
N ARG A 175 -1.11 8.31 -12.16
CA ARG A 175 -0.10 7.33 -11.75
C ARG A 175 -0.38 5.99 -12.45
N PRO A 176 0.52 5.50 -13.32
CA PRO A 176 0.38 4.17 -13.88
C PRO A 176 0.73 3.12 -12.83
N ILE A 177 -0.06 2.05 -12.73
CA ILE A 177 0.19 0.91 -11.84
C ILE A 177 0.61 -0.28 -12.71
N ALA A 178 1.72 -0.91 -12.35
CA ALA A 178 2.19 -2.12 -13.02
C ALA A 178 1.32 -3.32 -12.61
N PHE A 179 1.18 -4.35 -13.44
CA PHE A 179 0.59 -5.62 -13.05
C PHE A 179 1.62 -6.73 -13.18
N PRO A 180 1.93 -7.53 -12.14
CA PRO A 180 1.32 -7.50 -10.81
C PRO A 180 1.84 -6.34 -9.97
N HIS A 181 0.92 -5.69 -9.22
CA HIS A 181 1.20 -4.72 -8.18
C HIS A 181 0.86 -5.31 -6.82
N CYS A 182 1.66 -5.01 -5.80
CA CYS A 182 1.34 -5.38 -4.43
C CYS A 182 0.45 -4.31 -3.80
N PHE A 183 -0.82 -4.64 -3.53
CA PHE A 183 -1.79 -3.69 -2.95
C PHE A 183 -1.51 -3.38 -1.49
N ALA A 184 -0.98 -4.35 -0.75
CA ALA A 184 -0.51 -4.16 0.62
C ALA A 184 0.52 -5.22 0.99
N ASP A 185 1.54 -4.81 1.73
CA ASP A 185 2.48 -5.68 2.42
C ASP A 185 2.40 -5.37 3.92
N ILE A 186 1.56 -6.11 4.65
CA ILE A 186 1.27 -5.83 6.07
C ILE A 186 1.06 -7.08 6.91
N GLY A 187 1.34 -6.95 8.20
CA GLY A 187 0.84 -7.88 9.21
C GLY A 187 -0.64 -7.65 9.52
N VAL A 188 -1.37 -8.74 9.76
CA VAL A 188 -2.74 -8.77 10.30
C VAL A 188 -2.70 -9.48 11.65
N GLY A 189 -3.15 -8.80 12.69
CA GLY A 189 -3.09 -9.28 14.07
C GLY A 189 -4.47 -9.33 14.73
N GLU A 190 -4.48 -9.70 16.00
CA GLU A 190 -5.68 -9.84 16.80
C GLU A 190 -5.58 -9.03 18.10
N LEU A 191 -6.69 -8.43 18.54
CA LEU A 191 -6.78 -7.87 19.88
C LEU A 191 -7.35 -8.96 20.81
N SER A 192 -6.54 -9.42 21.75
CA SER A 192 -6.99 -10.35 22.78
C SER A 192 -7.77 -9.62 23.87
N TYR A 193 -8.85 -10.23 24.36
CA TYR A 193 -9.61 -9.75 25.51
C TYR A 193 -10.15 -10.93 26.34
N VAL A 194 -10.57 -10.63 27.57
CA VAL A 194 -11.18 -11.61 28.48
C VAL A 194 -12.70 -11.38 28.54
N PRO A 195 -13.54 -12.36 28.16
CA PRO A 195 -14.99 -12.26 28.31
C PRO A 195 -15.41 -12.14 29.78
N LYS A 196 -16.58 -11.53 30.05
CA LYS A 196 -17.17 -11.48 31.40
C LYS A 196 -17.65 -12.85 31.89
N THR A 197 -17.96 -13.75 30.97
CA THR A 197 -18.58 -15.07 31.17
C THR A 197 -17.57 -16.19 31.45
N GLY A 198 -16.26 -15.95 31.28
CA GLY A 198 -15.24 -16.98 31.49
C GLY A 198 -13.81 -16.48 31.22
N ALA A 199 -12.83 -17.17 31.81
CA ALA A 199 -11.41 -16.76 31.80
C ALA A 199 -10.60 -17.24 30.58
N SER A 200 -11.19 -18.01 29.65
CA SER A 200 -10.49 -18.44 28.44
C SER A 200 -10.51 -17.33 27.37
N ALA A 201 -9.34 -17.02 26.80
CA ALA A 201 -9.21 -16.06 25.70
C ALA A 201 -10.13 -16.46 24.54
N TRP A 202 -11.10 -15.59 24.26
CA TRP A 202 -12.11 -15.81 23.24
C TRP A 202 -11.53 -15.50 21.86
N ASN A 203 -11.61 -16.46 20.93
CA ASN A 203 -11.03 -16.38 19.58
C ASN A 203 -12.09 -16.61 18.48
N PRO A 204 -13.19 -15.85 18.43
CA PRO A 204 -14.20 -16.02 17.40
C PRO A 204 -13.57 -15.63 16.07
N ASN A 205 -13.94 -16.35 15.03
CA ASN A 205 -13.57 -16.03 13.66
C ASN A 205 -12.06 -16.04 13.34
N ARG A 206 -11.19 -16.59 14.20
CA ARG A 206 -9.74 -16.71 13.89
C ARG A 206 -9.49 -17.51 12.61
N ALA A 207 -10.23 -18.58 12.39
CA ALA A 207 -10.16 -19.35 11.14
C ALA A 207 -10.57 -18.47 9.93
N GLY A 208 -11.58 -17.63 10.11
CA GLY A 208 -12.00 -16.64 9.13
C GLY A 208 -10.90 -15.62 8.82
N LEU A 209 -10.26 -15.06 9.84
CA LEU A 209 -9.15 -14.11 9.68
C LEU A 209 -7.96 -14.75 8.95
N TRP A 210 -7.61 -16.00 9.29
CA TRP A 210 -6.58 -16.75 8.57
C TRP A 210 -6.95 -17.01 7.10
N ASN A 211 -8.22 -17.37 6.84
CA ASN A 211 -8.70 -17.51 5.46
C ASN A 211 -8.61 -16.19 4.70
N LEU A 212 -8.93 -15.03 5.31
CA LEU A 212 -8.76 -13.72 4.68
C LEU A 212 -7.29 -13.46 4.30
N VAL A 213 -6.36 -13.75 5.22
CA VAL A 213 -4.91 -13.63 4.97
C VAL A 213 -4.48 -14.53 3.81
N ARG A 214 -4.93 -15.79 3.79
CA ARG A 214 -4.63 -16.74 2.70
C ARG A 214 -5.18 -16.24 1.35
N GLU A 215 -6.44 -15.84 1.30
CA GLU A 215 -7.07 -15.37 0.05
C GLU A 215 -6.42 -14.09 -0.45
N GLY A 216 -6.10 -13.14 0.43
CA GLY A 216 -5.41 -11.91 0.03
C GLY A 216 -4.07 -12.17 -0.64
N ASN A 217 -3.28 -13.14 -0.15
CA ASN A 217 -2.03 -13.55 -0.79
C ASN A 217 -2.22 -14.10 -2.22
N GLY A 218 -3.41 -14.64 -2.55
CA GLY A 218 -3.79 -15.04 -3.91
C GLY A 218 -4.25 -13.88 -4.80
N CYS A 219 -4.51 -12.70 -4.23
CA CYS A 219 -5.12 -11.55 -4.91
C CYS A 219 -4.19 -10.33 -5.03
N GLY A 220 -2.88 -10.52 -4.95
CA GLY A 220 -1.90 -9.42 -5.08
C GLY A 220 -1.65 -8.65 -3.77
N PHE A 221 -1.93 -9.26 -2.63
CA PHE A 221 -1.49 -8.78 -1.32
C PHE A 221 -0.32 -9.64 -0.83
N HIS A 222 0.46 -9.13 0.11
CA HIS A 222 1.45 -9.88 0.87
C HIS A 222 1.10 -9.75 2.35
N LEU A 223 0.41 -10.76 2.88
CA LEU A 223 -0.20 -10.71 4.21
C LEU A 223 0.42 -11.76 5.13
N ALA A 224 0.80 -11.33 6.32
CA ALA A 224 1.27 -12.20 7.38
C ALA A 224 0.33 -12.15 8.59
N PHE A 225 -0.09 -13.31 9.09
CA PHE A 225 -0.77 -13.35 10.38
C PHE A 225 0.25 -13.22 11.52
N THR A 226 0.02 -12.28 12.41
CA THR A 226 0.96 -11.93 13.49
C THR A 226 0.51 -12.41 14.87
N GLY A 227 -0.73 -12.90 14.99
CA GLY A 227 -1.32 -13.30 16.27
C GLY A 227 -1.70 -12.11 17.15
N PRO A 228 -1.78 -12.31 18.48
CA PRO A 228 -2.16 -11.26 19.43
C PRO A 228 -1.20 -10.07 19.45
N LEU A 229 -1.75 -8.85 19.38
CA LEU A 229 -0.98 -7.62 19.55
C LEU A 229 -0.50 -7.48 21.00
N ASN A 230 0.80 -7.22 21.19
CA ASN A 230 1.35 -6.89 22.50
C ASN A 230 1.09 -5.41 22.84
N LEU A 231 0.01 -5.13 23.57
CA LEU A 231 -0.35 -3.77 24.01
C LEU A 231 0.68 -3.11 24.96
N ARG A 232 1.58 -3.91 25.55
CA ARG A 232 2.65 -3.39 26.42
C ARG A 232 3.92 -3.01 25.65
N ALA A 233 3.95 -3.20 24.33
CA ALA A 233 5.08 -2.75 23.51
C ALA A 233 5.32 -1.23 23.71
N PRO A 234 6.58 -0.76 23.78
CA PRO A 234 6.88 0.66 24.00
C PRO A 234 6.50 1.54 22.79
N SER A 235 6.56 0.97 21.59
CA SER A 235 6.27 1.61 20.31
C SER A 235 5.86 0.54 19.30
N PHE A 236 5.29 0.97 18.17
CA PHE A 236 4.97 0.11 17.03
C PHE A 236 5.67 0.64 15.78
N GLY A 237 6.10 -0.28 14.91
CA GLY A 237 6.83 0.03 13.68
C GLY A 237 6.41 -0.86 12.50
N PRO A 238 7.20 -0.87 11.41
CA PRO A 238 6.86 -1.59 10.19
C PRO A 238 6.60 -3.09 10.36
N ALA A 239 7.25 -3.73 11.34
CA ALA A 239 7.10 -5.16 11.63
C ALA A 239 5.80 -5.53 12.38
N ASP A 240 5.13 -4.55 13.02
CA ASP A 240 3.88 -4.78 13.75
C ASP A 240 2.69 -4.85 12.78
N PRO A 241 1.54 -5.45 13.13
CA PRO A 241 0.42 -5.56 12.20
C PRO A 241 -0.23 -4.21 11.87
N ALA A 242 -0.47 -3.89 10.60
CA ALA A 242 -1.18 -2.66 10.24
C ALA A 242 -2.70 -2.76 10.49
N LEU A 243 -3.24 -3.97 10.50
CA LEU A 243 -4.63 -4.28 10.85
C LEU A 243 -4.68 -5.15 12.10
N VAL A 244 -5.42 -4.73 13.12
CA VAL A 244 -5.77 -5.55 14.27
C VAL A 244 -7.27 -5.82 14.25
N TYR A 245 -7.64 -7.09 14.27
CA TYR A 245 -9.02 -7.55 14.26
C TYR A 245 -9.46 -8.00 15.66
N VAL A 246 -10.73 -7.74 15.98
CA VAL A 246 -11.37 -8.23 17.20
C VAL A 246 -12.80 -8.59 16.90
N ALA A 247 -13.28 -9.69 17.46
CA ALA A 247 -14.68 -10.05 17.32
C ALA A 247 -15.24 -10.66 18.59
N GLY A 248 -16.55 -10.60 18.75
CA GLY A 248 -17.20 -11.12 19.95
C GLY A 248 -18.71 -11.13 19.96
N ALA A 249 -19.29 -12.03 20.77
CA ALA A 249 -20.71 -12.02 21.09
C ALA A 249 -20.98 -11.60 22.55
N GLN A 250 -20.02 -11.81 23.45
CA GLN A 250 -20.19 -11.54 24.87
C GLN A 250 -19.45 -10.26 25.26
N GLY A 251 -19.95 -9.60 26.32
CA GLY A 251 -19.24 -8.46 26.89
C GLY A 251 -17.87 -8.86 27.41
N PHE A 252 -16.90 -7.95 27.34
CA PHE A 252 -15.55 -8.19 27.80
C PHE A 252 -15.21 -7.36 29.04
N GLN A 253 -14.28 -7.88 29.84
CA GLN A 253 -13.73 -7.16 30.99
C GLN A 253 -13.05 -5.88 30.47
N PRO A 254 -13.31 -4.70 31.07
CA PRO A 254 -12.66 -3.47 30.64
C PRO A 254 -11.14 -3.63 30.62
N LEU A 255 -10.51 -3.16 29.53
CA LEU A 255 -9.05 -3.09 29.45
C LEU A 255 -8.51 -2.17 30.54
N ALA A 256 -7.35 -2.52 31.10
CA ALA A 256 -6.64 -1.65 32.03
C ALA A 256 -6.16 -0.39 31.31
N ASP A 257 -5.95 0.72 32.04
CA ASP A 257 -5.54 2.00 31.44
C ASP A 257 -4.26 1.87 30.59
N ALA A 258 -3.28 1.09 31.06
CA ALA A 258 -2.05 0.81 30.33
C ALA A 258 -2.28 0.05 29.00
N GLU A 259 -3.31 -0.78 28.93
CA GLU A 259 -3.70 -1.50 27.71
C GLU A 259 -4.43 -0.57 26.75
N VAL A 260 -5.30 0.32 27.27
CA VAL A 260 -5.94 1.38 26.47
C VAL A 260 -4.87 2.31 25.87
N ASP A 261 -3.85 2.69 26.64
CA ASP A 261 -2.70 3.47 26.14
C ASP A 261 -1.87 2.70 25.11
N GLY A 262 -1.78 1.37 25.23
CA GLY A 262 -1.23 0.50 24.20
C GLY A 262 -2.01 0.60 22.89
N VAL A 263 -3.34 0.53 22.94
CA VAL A 263 -4.19 0.70 21.75
C VAL A 263 -4.07 2.11 21.16
N ARG A 264 -4.01 3.16 21.98
CA ARG A 264 -3.79 4.54 21.49
C ARG A 264 -2.48 4.66 20.71
N ARG A 265 -1.37 4.20 21.29
CA ARG A 265 -0.05 4.21 20.62
C ARG A 265 -0.07 3.43 19.30
N TYR A 266 -0.79 2.31 19.24
CA TYR A 266 -0.98 1.53 18.02
C TYR A 266 -1.73 2.30 16.93
N LEU A 267 -2.80 2.99 17.31
CA LEU A 267 -3.60 3.79 16.38
C LEU A 267 -2.85 5.05 15.91
N ASP A 268 -2.06 5.66 16.80
CA ASP A 268 -1.22 6.82 16.52
C ASP A 268 -0.05 6.50 15.57
N SER A 269 0.51 5.29 15.66
CA SER A 269 1.50 4.78 14.70
C SER A 269 0.89 4.39 13.34
N GLY A 270 -0.40 4.67 13.12
CA GLY A 270 -1.11 4.40 11.88
C GLY A 270 -1.74 3.01 11.77
N GLY A 271 -1.85 2.27 12.88
CA GLY A 271 -2.64 1.04 12.94
C GLY A 271 -4.14 1.28 12.70
N LEU A 272 -4.83 0.20 12.35
CA LEU A 272 -6.29 0.16 12.16
C LEU A 272 -6.89 -0.95 13.02
N LEU A 273 -7.85 -0.60 13.88
CA LEU A 273 -8.60 -1.54 14.69
C LEU A 273 -9.96 -1.81 14.02
N PHE A 274 -10.20 -3.06 13.64
CA PHE A 274 -11.48 -3.50 13.10
C PHE A 274 -12.19 -4.46 14.07
N ALA A 275 -13.35 -4.05 14.56
CA ALA A 275 -14.13 -4.79 15.52
C ALA A 275 -15.47 -5.28 14.96
N GLU A 276 -15.82 -6.54 15.23
CA GLU A 276 -17.08 -7.13 14.78
C GLU A 276 -17.88 -7.81 15.89
N SER A 277 -19.14 -7.40 16.05
CA SER A 277 -20.10 -8.16 16.85
C SER A 277 -20.57 -9.40 16.08
N CYS A 278 -20.45 -10.57 16.71
CA CYS A 278 -20.95 -11.86 16.25
C CYS A 278 -22.39 -12.10 16.75
N GLY A 279 -23.25 -11.08 16.71
CA GLY A 279 -24.66 -11.15 17.08
C GLY A 279 -25.04 -10.67 18.48
N GLY A 280 -24.08 -10.38 19.36
CA GLY A 280 -24.35 -10.01 20.75
C GLY A 280 -24.22 -8.51 21.05
N GLU A 281 -25.25 -7.93 21.69
CA GLU A 281 -25.27 -6.52 22.11
C GLU A 281 -24.26 -6.23 23.24
N GLU A 282 -23.93 -7.22 24.07
CA GLU A 282 -22.97 -7.02 25.16
C GLU A 282 -21.55 -6.71 24.65
N PHE A 283 -21.12 -7.39 23.57
CA PHE A 283 -19.87 -7.07 22.90
C PHE A 283 -19.93 -5.67 22.29
N THR A 284 -21.02 -5.35 21.58
CA THR A 284 -21.25 -4.02 21.01
C THR A 284 -21.08 -2.93 22.08
N ASN A 285 -21.76 -3.06 23.22
CA ASN A 285 -21.68 -2.09 24.30
C ASN A 285 -20.26 -1.97 24.88
N SER A 286 -19.59 -3.10 25.10
CA SER A 286 -18.21 -3.11 25.64
C SER A 286 -17.22 -2.46 24.67
N PHE A 287 -17.36 -2.73 23.37
CA PHE A 287 -16.51 -2.13 22.34
C PHE A 287 -16.78 -0.64 22.15
N LEU A 288 -18.04 -0.20 22.17
CA LEU A 288 -18.37 1.22 22.07
C LEU A 288 -17.85 2.02 23.28
N GLU A 289 -17.84 1.42 24.48
CA GLU A 289 -17.18 2.03 25.65
C GLU A 289 -15.67 2.19 25.41
N LEU A 290 -15.00 1.16 24.87
CA LEU A 290 -13.58 1.23 24.49
C LEU A 290 -13.34 2.30 23.42
N ALA A 291 -14.15 2.33 22.36
CA ALA A 291 -14.06 3.33 21.29
C ALA A 291 -14.21 4.76 21.84
N GLY A 292 -15.13 4.97 22.79
CA GLY A 292 -15.28 6.24 23.50
C GLY A 292 -14.04 6.61 24.31
N LYS A 293 -13.40 5.66 25.02
CA LYS A 293 -12.12 5.89 25.71
C LYS A 293 -10.98 6.21 24.75
N LEU A 294 -11.00 5.65 23.54
CA LEU A 294 -10.04 5.96 22.47
C LEU A 294 -10.32 7.31 21.79
N GLY A 295 -11.44 7.97 22.11
CA GLY A 295 -11.83 9.25 21.51
C GLY A 295 -12.34 9.12 20.07
N ALA A 296 -12.76 7.92 19.65
CA ALA A 296 -13.28 7.69 18.30
C ALA A 296 -14.71 8.23 18.14
N ASP A 297 -14.94 9.04 17.11
CA ASP A 297 -16.25 9.56 16.70
C ASP A 297 -16.80 8.72 15.53
N LEU A 298 -17.32 7.53 15.88
CA LEU A 298 -17.77 6.54 14.91
C LEU A 298 -19.00 7.02 14.12
N LYS A 299 -18.87 7.04 12.78
CA LYS A 299 -19.94 7.46 11.85
C LYS A 299 -20.32 6.34 10.91
N ASP A 300 -21.60 6.31 10.51
CA ASP A 300 -22.09 5.31 9.56
C ASP A 300 -21.33 5.38 8.23
N VAL A 301 -20.96 4.21 7.73
CA VAL A 301 -20.27 4.07 6.44
C VAL A 301 -21.29 4.15 5.31
N ALA A 302 -21.29 5.27 4.60
CA ALA A 302 -22.15 5.55 3.45
C ALA A 302 -21.45 5.37 2.10
N ALA A 303 -22.19 5.50 1.00
CA ALA A 303 -21.67 5.43 -0.35
C ALA A 303 -20.50 6.42 -0.58
N GLY A 304 -19.44 5.97 -1.24
CA GLY A 304 -18.23 6.76 -1.49
C GLY A 304 -17.26 6.83 -0.32
N HIS A 305 -17.55 6.19 0.83
CA HIS A 305 -16.61 6.08 1.93
C HIS A 305 -15.37 5.24 1.52
N PRO A 306 -14.13 5.61 1.90
CA PRO A 306 -12.92 4.89 1.47
C PRO A 306 -12.95 3.37 1.72
N LEU A 307 -13.59 2.94 2.80
CA LEU A 307 -13.78 1.53 3.14
C LEU A 307 -14.55 0.71 2.07
N LEU A 308 -15.36 1.37 1.25
CA LEU A 308 -16.13 0.74 0.17
C LEU A 308 -15.41 0.74 -1.18
N MET A 309 -14.19 1.27 -1.27
CA MET A 309 -13.51 1.47 -2.55
C MET A 309 -11.98 1.38 -2.49
N SER A 310 -11.39 0.95 -1.37
CA SER A 310 -9.94 0.86 -1.22
C SER A 310 -9.30 -0.22 -2.11
N HIS A 311 -10.06 -1.25 -2.49
CA HIS A 311 -9.61 -2.26 -3.45
C HIS A 311 -10.75 -2.72 -4.39
N HIS A 312 -11.81 -3.32 -3.84
CA HIS A 312 -13.07 -3.61 -4.50
C HIS A 312 -14.08 -2.48 -4.30
N VAL A 313 -14.92 -2.25 -5.32
CA VAL A 313 -15.92 -1.17 -5.30
C VAL A 313 -17.28 -1.70 -4.84
N PHE A 314 -17.81 -1.10 -3.79
CA PHE A 314 -19.13 -1.37 -3.24
C PHE A 314 -19.98 -0.09 -3.25
N SER A 315 -21.24 -0.21 -3.71
CA SER A 315 -22.21 0.89 -3.61
C SER A 315 -22.77 1.06 -2.20
N ALA A 316 -22.77 -0.02 -1.42
CA ALA A 316 -23.15 -0.06 -0.01
C ALA A 316 -22.38 -1.21 0.67
N PRO A 317 -22.24 -1.20 2.00
CA PRO A 317 -21.59 -2.29 2.70
C PRO A 317 -22.29 -3.65 2.44
N PRO A 318 -21.54 -4.76 2.29
CA PRO A 318 -22.14 -6.08 2.10
C PRO A 318 -23.08 -6.47 3.24
N GLY A 319 -24.08 -7.30 2.92
CA GLY A 319 -25.04 -7.80 3.89
C GLY A 319 -24.41 -8.65 5.00
N GLY A 320 -25.12 -8.77 6.12
CA GLY A 320 -24.76 -9.61 7.25
C GLY A 320 -25.98 -9.85 8.16
N PRO A 321 -25.81 -10.53 9.31
CA PRO A 321 -26.91 -10.83 10.22
C PRO A 321 -27.60 -9.57 10.80
N LYS A 322 -26.84 -8.48 10.97
CA LYS A 322 -27.32 -7.14 11.33
C LYS A 322 -26.82 -6.10 10.32
N GLY A 323 -27.09 -4.82 10.59
CA GLY A 323 -26.98 -3.74 9.61
C GLY A 323 -25.97 -2.63 9.91
N ARG A 324 -25.33 -2.61 11.09
CA ARG A 324 -24.45 -1.51 11.51
C ARG A 324 -23.04 -1.69 10.97
N LEU A 325 -22.49 -0.61 10.41
CA LEU A 325 -21.06 -0.46 10.14
C LEU A 325 -20.69 1.00 10.25
N GLN A 326 -19.80 1.28 11.18
CA GLN A 326 -19.38 2.61 11.55
C GLN A 326 -17.86 2.69 11.55
N ALA A 327 -17.32 3.84 11.19
CA ALA A 327 -15.89 4.07 11.16
C ALA A 327 -15.55 5.50 11.60
N ASP A 328 -14.41 5.63 12.26
CA ASP A 328 -13.65 6.86 12.38
C ASP A 328 -12.27 6.57 11.79
N LEU A 329 -12.09 6.93 10.51
CA LEU A 329 -10.83 6.70 9.81
C LEU A 329 -9.69 7.59 10.32
N ASN A 330 -9.97 8.66 11.06
CA ASN A 330 -8.94 9.49 11.68
C ASN A 330 -8.40 8.82 12.94
N ALA A 331 -9.30 8.37 13.82
CA ALA A 331 -8.97 7.57 14.99
C ALA A 331 -8.44 6.17 14.64
N GLY A 332 -8.76 5.66 13.44
CA GLY A 332 -8.33 4.33 13.00
C GLY A 332 -9.19 3.21 13.60
N VAL A 333 -10.47 3.46 13.83
CA VAL A 333 -11.39 2.50 14.44
C VAL A 333 -12.55 2.22 13.50
N ILE A 334 -12.85 0.95 13.28
CA ILE A 334 -14.00 0.45 12.52
C ILE A 334 -14.77 -0.51 13.41
N PHE A 335 -16.09 -0.37 13.43
CA PHE A 335 -17.00 -1.27 14.13
C PHE A 335 -18.12 -1.76 13.21
N GLY A 336 -18.46 -3.04 13.25
CA GLY A 336 -19.63 -3.59 12.58
C GLY A 336 -20.32 -4.69 13.38
N ASP A 337 -21.56 -5.00 13.04
CA ASP A 337 -22.32 -6.13 13.61
C ASP A 337 -22.75 -7.15 12.55
N ARG A 338 -22.05 -7.14 11.41
CA ARG A 338 -22.35 -7.95 10.22
C ARG A 338 -21.62 -9.29 10.17
N ASN A 339 -20.75 -9.57 11.15
CA ASN A 339 -20.04 -10.83 11.30
C ASN A 339 -19.32 -11.30 10.01
N TYR A 340 -18.59 -10.42 9.34
CA TYR A 340 -17.82 -10.79 8.14
C TYR A 340 -16.77 -11.85 8.45
N GLY A 341 -16.16 -11.81 9.65
CA GLY A 341 -15.28 -12.89 10.13
C GLY A 341 -15.94 -14.27 10.14
N GLY A 342 -17.24 -14.36 10.45
CA GLY A 342 -17.99 -15.61 10.35
C GLY A 342 -18.10 -16.07 8.90
N ALA A 343 -18.45 -15.15 8.00
CA ALA A 343 -18.52 -15.43 6.56
C ALA A 343 -17.18 -15.89 5.99
N TRP A 344 -16.04 -15.34 6.45
CA TRP A 344 -14.70 -15.77 6.01
C TRP A 344 -14.36 -17.23 6.37
N GLN A 345 -15.07 -17.84 7.32
CA GLN A 345 -14.96 -19.27 7.66
C GLN A 345 -16.17 -20.10 7.19
N GLY A 346 -17.03 -19.51 6.35
CA GLY A 346 -18.23 -20.18 5.83
C GLY A 346 -19.43 -20.18 6.76
N ASP A 347 -19.35 -19.47 7.90
CA ASP A 347 -20.47 -19.29 8.82
C ASP A 347 -21.35 -18.13 8.34
N VAL A 348 -22.34 -18.46 7.52
CA VAL A 348 -23.36 -17.52 7.02
C VAL A 348 -24.75 -18.06 7.35
N PRO A 349 -25.75 -17.19 7.58
CA PRO A 349 -27.14 -17.62 7.68
C PRO A 349 -27.56 -18.39 6.43
N ASP A 350 -28.35 -19.46 6.60
CA ASP A 350 -28.83 -20.34 5.53
C ASP A 350 -27.74 -20.74 4.51
N PRO A 351 -26.76 -21.58 4.92
CA PRO A 351 -25.63 -21.96 4.07
C PRO A 351 -26.03 -22.78 2.84
N GLY A 352 -27.27 -23.30 2.79
CA GLY A 352 -27.82 -24.00 1.63
C GLY A 352 -28.44 -23.08 0.58
N ALA A 353 -28.60 -21.78 0.88
CA ALA A 353 -29.13 -20.81 -0.06
C ALA A 353 -28.22 -20.66 -1.29
N VAL A 354 -28.83 -20.45 -2.46
CA VAL A 354 -28.11 -20.31 -3.74
C VAL A 354 -27.10 -19.16 -3.72
N ASP A 355 -27.35 -18.12 -2.93
CA ASP A 355 -26.50 -16.93 -2.78
C ASP A 355 -25.52 -17.03 -1.59
N ALA A 356 -25.44 -18.17 -0.88
CA ALA A 356 -24.53 -18.32 0.26
C ALA A 356 -23.06 -18.10 -0.12
N ARG A 357 -22.62 -18.67 -1.26
CA ARG A 357 -21.26 -18.46 -1.77
C ARG A 357 -20.98 -17.01 -2.15
N GLU A 358 -22.00 -16.32 -2.63
CA GLU A 358 -21.91 -14.89 -2.99
C GLU A 358 -21.71 -14.02 -1.75
N ARG A 359 -22.46 -14.27 -0.67
CA ARG A 359 -22.28 -13.56 0.61
C ARG A 359 -20.87 -13.74 1.17
N ILE A 360 -20.32 -14.96 1.09
CA ILE A 360 -18.93 -15.25 1.49
C ILE A 360 -17.94 -14.46 0.64
N ARG A 361 -18.14 -14.43 -0.69
CA ARG A 361 -17.28 -13.67 -1.62
C ARG A 361 -17.30 -12.18 -1.30
N GLN A 362 -18.48 -11.59 -1.14
CA GLN A 362 -18.62 -10.17 -0.83
C GLN A 362 -17.97 -9.81 0.52
N ALA A 363 -18.11 -10.68 1.53
CA ALA A 363 -17.42 -10.50 2.81
C ALA A 363 -15.90 -10.58 2.66
N GLN A 364 -15.37 -11.52 1.86
CA GLN A 364 -13.93 -11.63 1.58
C GLN A 364 -13.40 -10.37 0.86
N GLU A 365 -14.07 -9.94 -0.21
CA GLU A 365 -13.73 -8.72 -0.96
C GLU A 365 -13.75 -7.48 -0.06
N PHE A 366 -14.74 -7.36 0.83
CA PHE A 366 -14.78 -6.27 1.82
C PHE A 366 -13.66 -6.38 2.85
N GLY A 367 -13.30 -7.58 3.30
CA GLY A 367 -12.13 -7.80 4.15
C GLY A 367 -10.84 -7.30 3.50
N LEU A 368 -10.67 -7.52 2.19
CA LEU A 368 -9.53 -7.00 1.43
C LEU A 368 -9.55 -5.47 1.31
N ASN A 369 -10.71 -4.82 1.28
CA ASN A 369 -10.80 -3.36 1.41
C ASN A 369 -10.29 -2.87 2.77
N VAL A 370 -10.66 -3.54 3.87
CA VAL A 370 -10.18 -3.19 5.22
C VAL A 370 -8.64 -3.31 5.28
N VAL A 371 -8.09 -4.38 4.72
CA VAL A 371 -6.63 -4.63 4.62
C VAL A 371 -5.94 -3.53 3.81
N ALA A 372 -6.44 -3.21 2.60
CA ALA A 372 -5.89 -2.16 1.76
C ALA A 372 -5.91 -0.80 2.47
N LEU A 373 -7.02 -0.48 3.15
CA LEU A 373 -7.16 0.75 3.92
C LEU A 373 -6.19 0.82 5.11
N ALA A 374 -5.97 -0.29 5.81
CA ALA A 374 -5.01 -0.38 6.90
C ALA A 374 -3.58 -0.09 6.43
N ALA A 375 -3.18 -0.68 5.29
CA ALA A 375 -1.89 -0.43 4.67
C ALA A 375 -1.72 1.03 4.24
N GLN A 376 -2.73 1.59 3.56
CA GLN A 376 -2.73 3.00 3.16
C GLN A 376 -2.64 3.94 4.37
N ARG A 377 -3.43 3.70 5.42
CA ARG A 377 -3.42 4.52 6.64
C ARG A 377 -2.04 4.56 7.28
N ARG A 378 -1.43 3.39 7.49
CA ARG A 378 -0.09 3.29 8.08
C ARG A 378 0.92 4.05 7.22
N ARG A 379 0.89 3.81 5.91
CA ARG A 379 1.82 4.42 4.96
C ARG A 379 1.70 5.94 4.93
N VAL A 380 0.47 6.46 4.86
CA VAL A 380 0.23 7.92 4.90
C VAL A 380 0.69 8.52 6.22
N ARG A 381 0.47 7.84 7.36
CA ARG A 381 0.92 8.33 8.68
C ARG A 381 2.44 8.38 8.77
N GLU A 382 3.13 7.35 8.31
CA GLU A 382 4.59 7.30 8.22
C GLU A 382 5.11 8.47 7.36
N LEU A 383 4.64 8.58 6.12
CA LEU A 383 5.17 9.51 5.14
C LEU A 383 4.82 10.98 5.42
N SER A 384 3.59 11.26 5.87
CA SER A 384 3.16 12.64 6.14
C SER A 384 3.87 13.28 7.33
N GLY A 385 4.44 12.46 8.23
CA GLY A 385 5.33 12.91 9.29
C GLY A 385 6.77 13.16 8.84
N MET A 386 7.12 12.79 7.60
CA MET A 386 8.44 13.05 7.01
C MET A 386 8.48 14.43 6.34
N GLY A 387 9.69 14.97 6.20
CA GLY A 387 9.96 16.31 5.68
C GLY A 387 10.38 17.24 6.79
#